data_AF-A0A8I2FVI8-F1
#
_entry.id   AF-A0A8I2FVI8-F1
#
_cell.length_a   1.000
_cell.length_b   1.000
_cell.length_c   1.000
_cell.angle_alpha   90.00
_cell.angle_beta   90.00
_cell.angle_gamma   90.00
#
_symmetry.space_group_name_H-M   'P 1'
#
loop_
_entity.id
_entity.type
_entity.pdbx_description
1 polymer ?
#
loop_
_entity_poly.entity_id
_entity_poly.type
_entity_poly.pdbx_seq_one_letter_code
_entity_poly.pdbx_strand_id
1 'polypeptide(L)'
;MAHYNLGIAFFMTGQFNKAENAFIKAIGINPRLNKAWSGLGDLYFHNRQLEKARISYLKSLEIDPLEGRIHNNLAVIYYYEKKFPEALQHVKEAEKLGFPANEEFKKELKKSLGEK
;
A
#
# COMPACT_ATOMS: atom_id res chain seq x y z
N MET A 1 -18.19 5.97 4.08
CA MET A 1 -18.51 4.80 3.22
C MET A 1 -18.87 5.21 1.79
N ALA A 2 -19.87 6.06 1.54
CA ALA A 2 -20.29 6.41 0.16
C ALA A 2 -19.17 6.97 -0.73
N HIS A 3 -18.37 7.93 -0.24
CA HIS A 3 -17.24 8.48 -0.99
C HIS A 3 -16.10 7.48 -1.24
N TYR A 4 -15.87 6.52 -0.33
CA TYR A 4 -14.90 5.45 -0.55
C TYR A 4 -15.34 4.54 -1.70
N ASN A 5 -16.59 4.08 -1.69
CA ASN A 5 -17.13 3.24 -2.77
C ASN A 5 -17.10 3.98 -4.11
N LEU A 6 -17.38 5.29 -4.11
CA LEU A 6 -17.25 6.13 -5.30
C LEU A 6 -15.79 6.20 -5.79
N GLY A 7 -14.82 6.31 -4.87
CA GLY A 7 -13.40 6.28 -5.20
C GLY A 7 -12.98 4.97 -5.86
N ILE A 8 -13.45 3.83 -5.33
CA ILE A 8 -13.23 2.52 -5.94
C ILE A 8 -13.84 2.44 -7.34
N ALA A 9 -15.08 2.90 -7.53
CA ALA A 9 -15.73 2.89 -8.84
C ALA A 9 -14.97 3.74 -9.88
N PHE A 10 -14.49 4.92 -9.48
CA PHE A 10 -13.65 5.75 -10.36
C PHE A 10 -12.29 5.11 -10.64
N PHE A 11 -11.67 4.46 -9.65
CA PHE A 11 -10.40 3.77 -9.84
C PHE A 11 -10.54 2.63 -10.85
N MET A 12 -11.57 1.80 -10.71
CA MET A 12 -11.85 0.69 -11.62
C MET A 12 -12.17 1.13 -13.06
N THR A 13 -12.67 2.36 -13.23
CA THR A 13 -12.98 2.93 -14.55
C THR A 13 -11.84 3.82 -15.10
N GLY A 14 -10.67 3.82 -14.47
CA GLY A 14 -9.50 4.59 -14.90
C GLY A 14 -9.61 6.11 -14.69
N GLN A 15 -10.65 6.58 -13.99
CA GLN A 15 -10.87 7.99 -13.69
C GLN A 15 -10.07 8.43 -12.46
N PHE A 16 -8.74 8.33 -12.54
CA PHE A 16 -7.83 8.46 -11.40
C PHE A 16 -7.95 9.78 -10.62
N ASN A 17 -8.08 10.92 -11.30
CA ASN A 17 -8.27 12.21 -10.62
C ASN A 17 -9.59 12.27 -9.83
N LYS A 18 -10.64 11.61 -10.31
CA LYS A 18 -11.92 11.53 -9.58
C LYS A 18 -11.82 10.55 -8.42
N ALA A 19 -11.09 9.45 -8.60
CA ALA A 19 -10.80 8.49 -7.53
C ALA A 19 -10.06 9.15 -6.37
N GLU A 20 -8.99 9.91 -6.67
CA GLU A 20 -8.21 10.65 -5.67
C GLU A 20 -9.11 11.59 -4.86
N ASN A 21 -9.89 12.44 -5.54
CA ASN A 21 -10.80 13.38 -4.90
C ASN A 21 -11.85 12.66 -4.02
N ALA A 22 -12.36 11.51 -4.47
CA ALA A 22 -13.33 10.74 -3.72
C ALA A 22 -12.72 10.10 -2.45
N PHE A 23 -11.50 9.56 -2.55
CA PHE A 23 -10.76 9.05 -1.38
C PHE A 23 -10.41 10.17 -0.40
N ILE A 24 -9.91 11.31 -0.87
CA ILE A 24 -9.62 12.49 -0.01
C ILE A 24 -10.89 12.97 0.70
N LYS A 25 -12.04 13.03 0.01
CA LYS A 25 -13.32 13.36 0.65
C LYS A 25 -13.71 12.32 1.71
N ALA A 26 -13.53 11.03 1.43
CA ALA A 26 -13.80 9.98 2.40
C ALA A 26 -12.93 10.11 3.66
N ILE A 27 -11.65 10.46 3.49
CA ILE A 27 -10.70 10.75 4.58
C ILE A 27 -11.12 12.02 5.34
N GLY A 28 -11.51 13.09 4.65
CA GLY A 28 -11.97 14.33 5.30
C GLY A 28 -13.23 14.13 6.14
N ILE A 29 -14.12 13.22 5.75
CA ILE A 29 -15.31 12.86 6.52
C ILE A 29 -14.97 11.94 7.69
N ASN A 30 -14.12 10.94 7.47
CA ASN A 30 -13.65 10.04 8.52
C ASN A 30 -12.14 9.78 8.36
N PRO A 31 -11.29 10.51 9.09
CA PRO A 31 -9.84 10.33 9.04
C PRO A 31 -9.37 8.95 9.52
N ARG A 32 -10.20 8.22 10.28
CA ARG A 32 -9.91 6.87 10.77
C ARG A 32 -10.48 5.77 9.87
N LEU A 33 -10.89 6.10 8.64
CA LEU A 33 -11.32 5.11 7.66
C LEU A 33 -10.10 4.51 6.95
N ASN A 34 -9.55 3.41 7.50
CA ASN A 34 -8.37 2.72 6.95
C ASN A 34 -8.51 2.43 5.44
N LYS A 35 -9.66 1.92 5.01
CA LYS A 35 -9.93 1.59 3.60
C LYS A 35 -9.76 2.77 2.64
N ALA A 36 -10.03 4.00 3.09
CA ALA A 36 -9.85 5.18 2.24
C ALA A 36 -8.36 5.54 2.10
N TRP A 37 -7.57 5.39 3.16
CA TRP A 37 -6.11 5.54 3.10
C TRP A 37 -5.47 4.44 2.26
N SER A 38 -5.88 3.18 2.43
CA SER A 38 -5.39 2.09 1.59
C SER A 38 -5.74 2.30 0.11
N GLY A 39 -6.98 2.71 -0.20
CA GLY A 39 -7.42 2.98 -1.57
C GLY A 39 -6.67 4.14 -2.22
N LEU A 40 -6.34 5.18 -1.45
CA LEU A 40 -5.49 6.28 -1.90
C LEU A 40 -4.04 5.80 -2.16
N GLY A 41 -3.53 4.91 -1.29
CA GLY A 41 -2.24 4.25 -1.49
C GLY A 41 -2.19 3.39 -2.76
N ASP A 42 -3.23 2.58 -3.00
CA ASP A 42 -3.39 1.74 -4.19
C ASP A 42 -3.41 2.60 -5.47
N LEU A 43 -4.15 3.71 -5.43
CA LEU A 43 -4.21 4.69 -6.52
C LEU A 43 -2.84 5.30 -6.84
N TYR A 44 -2.11 5.78 -5.81
CA TYR A 44 -0.80 6.37 -6.00
C TYR A 44 0.24 5.35 -6.45
N PHE A 45 0.17 4.13 -5.92
CA PHE A 45 1.04 3.03 -6.34
C PHE A 45 0.84 2.70 -7.82
N HIS A 46 -0.42 2.59 -8.26
CA HIS A 46 -0.77 2.38 -9.67
C HIS A 46 -0.18 3.48 -10.58
N ASN A 47 -0.25 4.73 -10.12
CA ASN A 47 0.30 5.88 -10.84
C ASN A 47 1.82 6.09 -10.65
N ARG A 48 2.54 5.11 -10.08
CA ARG A 48 3.99 5.16 -9.77
C ARG A 48 4.41 6.34 -8.87
N GLN A 49 3.48 6.93 -8.13
CA GLN A 49 3.73 7.96 -7.13
C GLN A 49 4.12 7.31 -5.79
N LEU A 50 5.27 6.64 -5.77
CA LEU A 50 5.69 5.74 -4.68
C LEU A 50 5.73 6.42 -3.30
N GLU A 51 6.23 7.66 -3.24
CA GLU A 51 6.28 8.44 -2.00
C GLU A 51 4.87 8.66 -1.39
N LYS A 52 3.91 9.09 -2.22
CA LYS A 52 2.53 9.32 -1.75
C LYS A 52 1.83 8.00 -1.40
N ALA A 53 2.12 6.94 -2.16
CA ALA A 53 1.62 5.61 -1.86
C ALA A 53 2.10 5.14 -0.48
N ARG A 54 3.41 5.28 -0.20
CA ARG A 54 4.02 4.94 1.08
C ARG A 54 3.38 5.69 2.24
N ILE A 55 3.23 7.01 2.12
CA ILE A 55 2.59 7.84 3.16
C ILE A 55 1.15 7.38 3.42
N SER A 56 0.38 7.12 2.37
CA SER A 56 -1.02 6.70 2.49
C SER A 56 -1.14 5.31 3.12
N TYR A 57 -0.28 4.37 2.75
CA TYR A 57 -0.23 3.04 3.35
C TYR A 57 0.22 3.05 4.81
N LEU A 58 1.22 3.85 5.17
CA LEU A 58 1.63 4.03 6.57
C LEU A 58 0.48 4.60 7.40
N LYS A 59 -0.26 5.58 6.87
CA LYS A 59 -1.48 6.09 7.54
C LYS A 59 -2.57 5.03 7.68
N SER A 60 -2.73 4.14 6.70
CA SER A 60 -3.64 2.99 6.82
C SER A 60 -3.22 2.07 7.96
N LEU A 61 -1.93 1.73 8.05
CA LEU A 61 -1.40 0.85 9.10
C LEU A 61 -1.37 1.48 10.50
N GLU A 62 -1.24 2.81 10.60
CA GLU A 62 -1.41 3.53 11.86
C GLU A 62 -2.84 3.32 12.43
N ILE A 63 -3.83 3.09 11.56
CA ILE A 63 -5.24 2.90 11.94
C ILE A 63 -5.56 1.41 12.14
N ASP A 64 -5.15 0.57 11.19
CA ASP A 64 -5.33 -0.89 11.21
C ASP A 64 -3.99 -1.59 10.90
N PRO A 65 -3.24 -2.02 11.93
CA PRO A 65 -1.91 -2.60 11.76
C PRO A 65 -1.95 -4.04 11.26
N LEU A 66 -3.13 -4.66 11.11
CA LEU A 66 -3.26 -6.09 10.76
C LEU A 66 -3.47 -6.33 9.26
N GLU A 67 -3.28 -5.31 8.42
CA GLU A 67 -3.43 -5.43 6.97
C GLU A 67 -2.15 -5.97 6.28
N GLY A 68 -1.99 -7.29 6.24
CA GLY A 68 -0.83 -7.95 5.61
C GLY A 68 -0.59 -7.57 4.14
N ARG A 69 -1.67 -7.33 3.38
CA ARG A 69 -1.59 -6.82 1.99
C ARG A 69 -0.85 -5.47 1.90
N ILE A 70 -1.08 -4.57 2.85
CA ILE A 70 -0.46 -3.24 2.87
C ILE A 70 1.01 -3.35 3.19
N HIS A 71 1.39 -4.25 4.10
CA HIS A 71 2.79 -4.59 4.32
C HIS A 71 3.46 -5.12 3.04
N ASN A 72 2.82 -6.01 2.28
CA ASN A 72 3.36 -6.44 0.99
C ASN A 72 3.53 -5.28 -0.01
N ASN A 73 2.56 -4.37 -0.12
CA ASN A 73 2.68 -3.20 -1.00
C ASN A 73 3.80 -2.25 -0.56
N LEU A 74 3.97 -2.03 0.75
CA LEU A 74 5.10 -1.27 1.29
C LEU A 74 6.44 -1.96 0.98
N ALA A 75 6.52 -3.29 1.09
CA ALA A 75 7.74 -4.02 0.76
C ALA A 75 8.18 -3.78 -0.70
N VAL A 76 7.22 -3.79 -1.63
CA VAL A 76 7.48 -3.48 -3.04
C VAL A 76 7.95 -2.04 -3.22
N ILE A 77 7.33 -1.07 -2.53
CA ILE A 77 7.75 0.33 -2.57
C ILE A 77 9.20 0.49 -2.07
N TYR A 78 9.50 -0.07 -0.90
CA TYR A 78 10.85 0.00 -0.32
C TYR A 78 11.89 -0.69 -1.21
N TYR A 79 11.52 -1.78 -1.89
CA TYR A 79 12.39 -2.43 -2.86
C TYR A 79 12.73 -1.51 -4.04
N TYR A 80 11.74 -0.82 -4.63
CA TYR A 80 11.99 0.15 -5.69
C TYR A 80 12.84 1.35 -5.24
N GLU A 81 12.77 1.71 -3.95
CA GLU A 81 13.63 2.71 -3.32
C GLU A 81 15.01 2.18 -2.93
N LYS A 82 15.32 0.90 -3.21
CA LYS A 82 16.56 0.20 -2.82
C LYS A 82 16.78 0.12 -1.29
N LYS A 83 15.72 0.26 -0.51
CA LYS A 83 15.67 0.10 0.95
C LYS A 83 15.34 -1.36 1.28
N PHE A 84 16.28 -2.24 0.96
CA PHE A 84 16.08 -3.68 1.05
C PHE A 84 15.83 -4.21 2.48
N PRO A 85 16.48 -3.68 3.54
CA PRO A 85 16.18 -4.10 4.91
C PRO A 85 14.72 -3.82 5.31
N GLU A 86 14.22 -2.63 5.00
CA GLU A 86 12.83 -2.22 5.27
C GLU A 86 11.83 -3.04 4.44
N ALA A 87 12.16 -3.32 3.17
CA ALA A 87 11.36 -4.20 2.34
C ALA A 87 11.24 -5.60 2.97
N LEU A 88 12.34 -6.16 3.49
CA LEU A 88 12.36 -7.50 4.09
C LEU A 88 11.56 -7.53 5.39
N GLN A 89 11.65 -6.47 6.20
CA GLN A 89 10.84 -6.33 7.40
C GLN A 89 9.34 -6.38 7.07
N HIS A 90 8.93 -5.66 6.03
CA HIS A 90 7.52 -5.63 5.62
C HIS A 90 7.04 -6.93 4.98
N VAL A 91 7.90 -7.65 4.24
CA VAL A 91 7.59 -9.03 3.81
C VAL A 91 7.29 -9.92 5.01
N LYS A 92 8.15 -9.90 6.03
CA LYS A 92 7.99 -10.74 7.22
C LYS A 92 6.69 -10.43 7.99
N GLU A 93 6.34 -9.15 8.12
CA GLU A 93 5.09 -8.76 8.78
C GLU A 93 3.87 -9.18 7.96
N ALA A 94 3.92 -9.05 6.62
CA ALA A 94 2.86 -9.55 5.74
C ALA A 94 2.61 -11.05 5.94
N GLU A 95 3.68 -11.86 5.95
CA GLU A 95 3.59 -13.31 6.15
C GLU A 95 3.04 -13.69 7.52
N LYS A 96 3.50 -13.00 8.58
CA LYS A 96 2.99 -13.18 9.94
C LYS A 96 1.49 -12.89 10.05
N LEU A 97 0.99 -11.96 9.24
CA LEU A 97 -0.43 -11.63 9.13
C LEU A 97 -1.20 -12.54 8.15
N GLY A 98 -0.57 -13.62 7.67
CA GLY A 98 -1.20 -14.59 6.76
C GLY A 98 -1.29 -14.12 5.30
N PHE A 99 -0.58 -13.05 4.93
CA PHE A 99 -0.48 -12.60 3.55
C PHE A 99 0.86 -13.06 2.94
N PRO A 100 0.87 -14.18 2.18
CA PRO A 100 2.11 -14.70 1.64
C PRO A 100 2.68 -13.76 0.59
N ALA A 101 3.94 -13.36 0.77
CA ALA A 101 4.69 -12.64 -0.25
C ALA A 101 5.11 -13.59 -1.37
N ASN A 102 5.28 -13.06 -2.58
CA ASN A 102 5.76 -13.85 -3.72
C ASN A 102 7.17 -14.42 -3.43
N GLU A 103 7.35 -15.73 -3.61
CA GLU A 103 8.62 -16.41 -3.33
C GLU A 103 9.78 -15.89 -4.17
N GLU A 104 9.53 -15.54 -5.44
CA GLU A 104 10.56 -14.98 -6.33
C GLU A 104 10.99 -13.60 -5.85
N PHE A 105 10.02 -12.75 -5.46
CA PHE A 105 10.32 -11.44 -4.88
C PHE A 105 11.18 -11.57 -3.61
N LYS A 106 10.92 -12.57 -2.75
CA LYS A 106 11.75 -12.83 -1.58
C LYS A 106 13.18 -13.24 -1.93
N LYS A 107 13.36 -14.07 -2.96
CA LYS A 107 14.69 -14.47 -3.43
C LYS A 107 15.45 -13.28 -4.01
N GLU A 108 14.81 -12.47 -4.84
CA GLU A 108 15.40 -11.23 -5.36
C GLU A 108 15.84 -10.31 -4.23
N LEU A 109 14.99 -10.12 -3.22
CA LEU A 109 15.28 -9.27 -2.08
C LEU A 109 16.48 -9.76 -1.26
N LYS A 110 16.56 -11.07 -0.99
CA LYS A 110 17.72 -11.69 -0.32
C LYS A 110 19.00 -11.52 -1.13
N LYS A 111 18.93 -11.71 -2.45
CA LYS A 111 20.06 -11.46 -3.36
C LYS A 111 20.51 -10.00 -3.31
N SER A 112 19.57 -9.05 -3.29
CA SER A 112 19.85 -7.61 -3.15
C SER A 112 20.48 -7.25 -1.79
N LEU A 113 20.22 -8.05 -0.76
CA LEU A 113 20.86 -7.93 0.56
C LEU A 113 22.23 -8.62 0.64
N GLY A 114 22.65 -9.36 -0.39
CA GLY A 114 23.87 -10.15 -0.38
C GLY A 114 23.77 -11.45 0.42
N GLU A 115 22.56 -11.87 0.77
CA GLU A 115 22.29 -13.15 1.44
C GLU A 115 22.28 -14.28 0.37
N LYS A 116 23.00 -15.37 0.64
CA LYS A 116 23.08 -16.56 -0.22
C LYS A 116 21.89 -17.48 -0.05
#